data_AF-A0A1G5XSR9-F1
#
_entry.id   AF-A0A1G5XSR9-F1
#
_cell.length_a   1.000
_cell.length_b   1.000
_cell.length_c   1.000
_cell.angle_alpha   90.00
_cell.angle_beta   90.00
_cell.angle_gamma   90.00
#
_symmetry.space_group_name_H-M   'P 1'
#
loop_
_entity.id
_entity.type
_entity.pdbx_description
1 polymer ?
#
loop_
_entity_poly.entity_id
_entity_poly.type
_entity_poly.pdbx_seq_one_letter_code
_entity_poly.pdbx_strand_id
1 'polypeptide(L)'
;EIFFRDIKQLLHIKTFIGTSKNAVMNQIWTALITILLLKVMKATAKFGWHLSNLVAFIRLNIFVKIELQKWLDKPFENHEKPPAKSLQGVLFPDFYKK
;
A
#
# COMPACT_ATOMS: atom_id res chain seq x y z
N GLU A 1 -6.19 8.52 -23.50
CA GLU A 1 -5.38 7.28 -23.50
C GLU A 1 -4.89 6.83 -22.11
N ILE A 2 -4.52 7.75 -21.21
CA ILE A 2 -3.87 7.43 -19.92
C ILE A 2 -4.71 6.52 -19.01
N PHE A 3 -6.02 6.70 -18.95
CA PHE A 3 -6.92 5.91 -18.10
C PHE A 3 -6.84 4.38 -18.34
N PHE A 4 -6.86 3.95 -19.61
CA PHE A 4 -6.77 2.52 -19.93
C PHE A 4 -5.36 1.96 -19.70
N ARG A 5 -4.33 2.79 -19.82
CA ARG A 5 -2.95 2.42 -19.47
C ARG A 5 -2.83 2.18 -17.97
N ASP A 6 -3.36 3.09 -17.16
CA ASP A 6 -3.37 2.99 -15.70
C ASP A 6 -4.12 1.73 -15.23
N ILE A 7 -5.27 1.42 -15.83
CA ILE A 7 -6.02 0.19 -15.53
C ILE A 7 -5.14 -1.05 -15.75
N LYS A 8 -4.50 -1.15 -16.92
CA LYS A 8 -3.64 -2.31 -17.24
C LYS A 8 -2.44 -2.39 -16.30
N GLN A 9 -1.80 -1.26 -16.00
CA GLN A 9 -0.61 -1.19 -15.16
C GLN A 9 -0.91 -1.45 -13.68
N LEU A 10 -2.01 -0.92 -13.14
CA LEU A 10 -2.32 -1.03 -11.71
C LEU A 10 -2.98 -2.35 -11.37
N LEU A 11 -3.94 -2.80 -12.19
CA LEU A 11 -4.72 -4.01 -11.88
C LEU A 11 -4.03 -5.30 -12.31
N HIS A 12 -2.90 -5.24 -13.05
CA HIS A 12 -2.15 -6.41 -13.53
C HIS A 12 -3.06 -7.49 -14.15
N ILE A 13 -4.01 -7.09 -15.00
CA ILE A 13 -4.93 -8.02 -15.67
C ILE A 13 -4.12 -8.87 -16.65
N LYS A 14 -3.67 -10.06 -16.22
CA LYS A 14 -2.84 -10.96 -17.04
C LYS A 14 -3.67 -11.73 -18.07
N THR A 15 -4.84 -12.19 -17.69
CA THR A 15 -5.75 -12.95 -18.55
C THR A 15 -7.19 -12.74 -18.09
N PHE A 16 -8.14 -12.75 -19.04
CA PHE A 16 -9.55 -12.80 -18.70
C PHE A 16 -9.95 -14.24 -18.37
N ILE A 17 -10.70 -14.42 -17.29
CA ILE A 17 -11.22 -15.73 -16.90
C ILE A 17 -12.55 -15.93 -17.65
N GLY A 18 -12.58 -16.91 -18.56
CA GLY A 18 -13.72 -17.18 -19.43
C GLY A 18 -13.69 -16.43 -20.76
N THR A 19 -14.17 -17.08 -21.81
CA THR A 19 -14.13 -16.59 -23.20
C THR A 19 -15.46 -16.01 -23.68
N SER A 20 -16.53 -16.14 -22.89
CA SER A 20 -17.83 -15.61 -23.27
C SER A 20 -17.84 -14.08 -23.21
N LYS A 21 -18.56 -13.44 -24.14
CA LYS A 21 -18.68 -11.98 -24.20
C LYS A 21 -19.13 -11.37 -22.89
N ASN A 22 -20.09 -12.01 -22.22
CA ASN A 22 -20.61 -11.53 -20.93
C ASN A 22 -19.58 -11.65 -19.80
N ALA A 23 -18.80 -12.73 -19.76
CA ALA A 23 -17.74 -12.90 -18.76
C ALA A 23 -16.67 -11.80 -18.90
N VAL A 24 -16.28 -11.47 -20.14
CA VAL A 24 -15.32 -10.40 -20.41
C VAL A 24 -15.92 -9.04 -20.04
N MET A 25 -17.18 -8.78 -20.39
CA MET A 25 -17.85 -7.52 -20.08
C MET A 25 -17.94 -7.28 -18.57
N ASN A 26 -18.31 -8.29 -17.78
CA ASN A 26 -18.34 -8.21 -16.32
C ASN A 26 -16.95 -7.89 -15.73
N GLN A 27 -15.89 -8.49 -16.26
CA GLN A 27 -14.51 -8.21 -15.82
C GLN A 27 -14.10 -6.77 -16.13
N ILE A 28 -14.49 -6.22 -17.28
CA ILE A 28 -14.24 -4.81 -17.63
C ILE A 28 -14.99 -3.89 -16.66
N TRP A 29 -16.28 -4.11 -16.42
CA TRP A 29 -17.04 -3.30 -15.46
C TRP A 29 -16.46 -3.36 -14.05
N THR A 30 -16.05 -4.55 -13.60
CA THR A 30 -15.39 -4.74 -12.29
C THR A 30 -14.07 -3.96 -12.23
N ALA A 31 -13.25 -3.99 -13.27
CA ALA A 31 -12.01 -3.24 -13.34
C ALA A 31 -12.24 -1.72 -13.28
N LEU A 32 -13.28 -1.23 -13.96
CA LEU A 32 -13.68 0.18 -13.94
C LEU A 32 -14.14 0.63 -12.55
N ILE A 33 -14.94 -0.18 -11.86
CA ILE A 33 -15.39 0.11 -10.49
C ILE A 33 -14.19 0.10 -9.54
N THR A 34 -13.29 -0.89 -9.68
CA THR A 34 -12.10 -1.04 -8.83
C THR A 34 -11.19 0.18 -8.94
N ILE A 35 -10.89 0.66 -10.15
CA ILE A 35 -10.02 1.85 -10.32
C ILE A 35 -10.68 3.12 -9.78
N LEU A 36 -12.01 3.23 -9.88
CA LEU A 36 -12.75 4.36 -9.32
C LEU A 36 -12.63 4.37 -7.79
N LEU A 37 -12.86 3.22 -7.14
CA LEU A 37 -12.70 3.06 -5.69
C LEU A 37 -11.28 3.43 -5.23
N LEU A 38 -10.25 2.91 -5.90
CA LEU A 38 -8.86 3.22 -5.57
C LEU A 38 -8.53 4.72 -5.68
N LYS A 39 -9.09 5.41 -6.68
CA LYS A 39 -8.93 6.87 -6.82
C LYS A 39 -9.64 7.63 -5.72
N VAL A 40 -10.84 7.22 -5.34
CA VAL A 40 -11.57 7.82 -4.21
C VAL A 40 -10.77 7.63 -2.92
N MET A 41 -10.27 6.42 -2.65
CA MET A 41 -9.45 6.15 -1.46
C MET A 41 -8.18 7.00 -1.42
N LYS A 42 -7.50 7.17 -2.56
CA LYS A 42 -6.36 8.07 -2.68
C LYS A 42 -6.75 9.53 -2.39
N ALA A 43 -7.93 9.97 -2.84
CA ALA A 43 -8.40 11.34 -2.65
C ALA A 43 -8.84 11.61 -1.20
N THR A 44 -9.37 10.61 -0.50
CA THR A 44 -9.78 10.75 0.91
C THR A 44 -8.63 10.61 1.90
N ALA A 45 -7.54 9.94 1.50
CA ALA A 45 -6.39 9.75 2.37
C ALA A 45 -5.65 11.05 2.64
N LYS A 46 -5.28 11.30 3.90
CA LYS A 46 -4.39 12.42 4.28
C LYS A 46 -2.93 12.16 3.90
N PHE A 47 -2.54 10.89 3.80
CA PHE A 47 -1.19 10.51 3.39
C PHE A 47 -1.03 10.65 1.86
N GLY A 48 0.11 11.19 1.42
CA GLY A 48 0.43 11.43 0.00
C GLY A 48 0.72 10.16 -0.80
N TRP A 49 -0.29 9.29 -0.97
CA TRP A 49 -0.13 8.00 -1.64
C TRP A 49 0.27 8.12 -3.12
N HIS A 50 1.32 7.40 -3.49
CA HIS A 50 1.48 6.94 -4.87
C HIS A 50 0.47 5.82 -5.15
N LEU A 51 -0.20 5.90 -6.31
CA LEU A 51 -1.31 5.01 -6.63
C LEU A 51 -0.87 3.54 -6.72
N SER A 52 0.33 3.28 -7.24
CA SER A 52 0.95 1.94 -7.27
C SER A 52 1.13 1.35 -5.86
N ASN A 53 1.61 2.14 -4.91
CA ASN A 53 1.81 1.71 -3.52
C ASN A 53 0.49 1.41 -2.82
N LEU A 54 -0.52 2.28 -3.02
CA LEU A 54 -1.86 2.06 -2.49
C LEU A 54 -2.45 0.75 -3.02
N VAL A 55 -2.37 0.50 -4.33
CA VAL A 55 -2.89 -0.72 -4.95
C VAL A 55 -2.18 -1.97 -4.45
N ALA A 56 -0.84 -1.93 -4.37
CA ALA A 56 -0.06 -3.05 -3.83
C ALA A 56 -0.44 -3.36 -2.39
N PHE A 57 -0.64 -2.33 -1.57
CA PHE A 57 -1.00 -2.53 -0.17
C PHE A 57 -2.41 -3.06 0.01
N ILE A 58 -3.39 -2.51 -0.71
CA ILE A 58 -4.78 -3.01 -0.68
C ILE A 58 -4.82 -4.47 -1.11
N ARG A 59 -4.05 -4.86 -2.13
CA ARG A 59 -3.96 -6.27 -2.56
C ARG A 59 -3.46 -7.19 -1.43
N LEU A 60 -2.49 -6.75 -0.65
CA LEU A 60 -1.95 -7.53 0.48
C LEU A 60 -2.90 -7.58 1.68
N ASN A 61 -3.69 -6.52 1.88
CA ASN A 61 -4.48 -6.35 3.10
C ASN A 61 -6.00 -6.50 2.90
N ILE A 62 -6.45 -6.94 1.71
CA ILE A 62 -7.89 -7.03 1.38
C ILE A 62 -8.66 -7.98 2.29
N PHE A 63 -7.98 -8.99 2.87
CA PHE A 63 -8.56 -9.97 3.79
C PHE A 63 -8.19 -9.72 5.25
N VAL A 64 -7.45 -8.64 5.54
CA VAL A 64 -7.00 -8.32 6.89
C VAL A 64 -8.02 -7.40 7.56
N LYS A 65 -8.35 -7.68 8.82
CA LYS A 65 -9.23 -6.81 9.61
C LYS A 65 -8.44 -5.57 10.07
N ILE A 66 -8.42 -4.53 9.24
CA ILE A 66 -7.80 -3.23 9.55
C ILE A 66 -8.82 -2.09 9.49
N GLU A 67 -8.61 -1.06 10.32
CA GLU A 67 -9.32 0.21 10.18
C GLU A 67 -8.80 0.97 8.96
N LEU A 68 -9.47 0.78 7.82
CA LEU A 68 -9.01 1.24 6.51
C LEU A 68 -8.67 2.74 6.49
N GLN A 69 -9.53 3.60 7.04
CA GLN A 69 -9.30 5.06 7.00
C GLN A 69 -8.13 5.49 7.88
N LYS A 70 -8.00 4.93 9.09
CA LYS A 70 -6.87 5.20 9.98
C LYS A 70 -5.56 4.81 9.32
N TRP A 71 -5.55 3.68 8.63
CA TRP A 71 -4.39 3.20 7.90
C TRP A 71 -4.08 4.04 6.65
N LEU A 72 -5.10 4.45 5.88
CA LEU A 72 -4.93 5.34 4.74
C LEU A 72 -4.31 6.68 5.15
N ASP A 73 -4.70 7.22 6.30
CA ASP A 73 -4.17 8.46 6.85
C ASP A 73 -2.75 8.31 7.42
N LYS A 74 -2.45 7.17 8.04
CA LYS A 74 -1.14 6.90 8.66
C LYS A 74 -0.71 5.44 8.44
N PRO A 75 -0.10 5.12 7.29
CA PRO A 75 0.28 3.75 6.96
C PRO A 75 1.43 3.17 7.77
N PHE A 76 2.27 4.05 8.32
CA PHE A 76 3.47 3.66 9.05
C PHE A 76 3.32 4.06 10.52
N GLU A 77 3.63 3.11 11.40
CA GLU A 77 3.81 3.42 12.81
C GLU A 77 5.11 4.21 12.99
N ASN A 78 5.06 5.21 13.87
CA ASN A 78 6.27 5.94 14.25
C ASN A 78 7.12 4.96 15.06
N HIS A 79 8.17 4.44 14.44
CA HIS A 79 9.19 3.70 15.17
C HIS A 79 9.81 4.67 16.17
N GLU A 80 9.78 4.30 17.45
CA GLU A 80 10.52 5.05 18.46
C GLU A 80 11.97 5.17 17.98
N LYS A 81 12.53 6.38 18.07
CA LYS A 81 13.93 6.58 17.71
C LYS A 81 14.75 5.55 18.49
N PRO A 82 15.72 4.86 17.85
CA PRO A 82 16.58 3.94 18.58
C PRO A 82 17.11 4.68 19.82
N PRO A 83 17.18 3.99 20.98
CA PRO A 83 17.66 4.62 22.21
C PRO A 83 18.97 5.36 21.91
N ALA A 84 19.12 6.56 22.47
CA ALA A 84 20.29 7.41 22.24
C ALA A 84 21.55 6.54 22.28
N LYS A 85 22.42 6.65 21.28
CA LYS A 85 23.67 5.88 21.16
C LYS A 85 24.39 5.86 22.52
N SER A 86 24.14 4.86 23.34
CA SER A 86 25.10 4.45 24.34
C SER A 86 26.31 3.98 23.53
N LEU A 87 27.51 4.29 23.99
CA LEU A 87 28.71 3.68 23.43
C LEU A 87 28.55 2.16 23.58
N GLN A 88 28.06 1.50 22.54
CA GLN A 88 27.89 0.06 22.52
C GLN A 88 29.30 -0.51 22.39
N GLY A 89 29.88 -0.88 23.55
CA GLY A 89 31.28 -1.28 23.68
C GLY A 89 31.93 -0.92 25.01
N VAL A 90 31.36 -0.02 25.82
CA VAL A 90 31.87 0.23 27.18
C VAL A 90 31.25 -0.74 28.18
N LEU A 91 31.64 -2.01 28.11
CA LEU A 91 31.36 -2.98 29.18
C LEU A 91 32.00 -2.55 30.51
N PHE A 92 33.06 -1.73 30.47
CA PHE A 92 33.71 -1.18 31.66
C PHE A 92 34.22 0.27 31.43
N PRO A 93 33.38 1.30 31.63
CA PRO A 93 33.78 2.71 31.47
C PRO A 93 34.88 3.14 32.46
N ASP A 94 34.94 2.50 33.63
CA ASP A 94 35.81 2.91 34.74
C ASP A 94 37.25 2.39 34.65
N PHE A 95 37.57 1.54 33.67
CA PHE A 95 38.92 0.96 33.54
C PHE A 95 39.97 1.93 32.96
N TYR A 96 39.56 3.05 32.35
CA TYR A 96 40.47 4.01 31.72
C TYR A 96 40.79 5.24 32.58
N LYS A 97 40.32 5.29 33.84
CA LYS A 97 40.76 6.29 34.82
C LYS A 97 41.96 5.73 35.60
N LYS A 98 43.17 5.96 35.10
CA LYS A 98 44.41 5.80 35.86
C LYS A 98 45.32 6.99 35.62
#